data_AF-A0AAU9VS89-F1
#
_entry.id   AF-A0AAU9VS89-F1
#
_cell.length_a   1.000
_cell.length_b   1.000
_cell.length_c   1.000
_cell.angle_alpha   90.00
_cell.angle_beta   90.00
_cell.angle_gamma   90.00
#
_symmetry.space_group_name_H-M   'P 1'
#
loop_
_entity.id
_entity.type
_entity.pdbx_description
1 polymer ?
#
loop_
_entity_poly.entity_id
_entity_poly.type
_entity_poly.pdbx_seq_one_letter_code
_entity_poly.pdbx_strand_id
1 'polypeptide(L)'
;MMFPQYYNFPGRRLKNHVIRSANVKNLDDCVLFCYLNDNCVSLNFKKNAELGGIGYICEANNATHLDYDIDLIDNGVFYYHGSKSACGKNSPCQNNAACQSGFTSKGYRCLCPLGFEGENCEKDFYTAV
;
A
#
# COMPACT_ATOMS: atom_id res chain seq x y z
N MET A 1 9.99 1.33 -3.73
CA MET A 1 8.88 0.37 -4.02
C MET A 1 8.74 0.27 -5.53
N MET A 2 8.37 -0.89 -6.08
CA MET A 2 8.19 -1.06 -7.53
C MET A 2 6.92 -1.87 -7.80
N PHE A 3 6.18 -1.47 -8.82
CA PHE A 3 4.93 -2.10 -9.26
C PHE A 3 5.18 -2.95 -10.52
N PRO A 4 5.48 -4.25 -10.38
CA PRO A 4 5.81 -5.11 -11.52
C PRO A 4 4.56 -5.54 -12.30
N GLN A 5 4.73 -5.76 -13.60
CA GLN A 5 3.61 -6.14 -14.48
C GLN A 5 2.92 -7.47 -14.13
N TYR A 6 3.62 -8.40 -13.49
CA TYR A 6 3.05 -9.70 -13.10
C TYR A 6 2.13 -9.63 -11.87
N TYR A 7 2.08 -8.51 -11.16
CA TYR A 7 1.10 -8.23 -10.09
C TYR A 7 -0.04 -7.33 -10.58
N ASN A 8 -0.36 -7.43 -11.87
CA ASN A 8 -1.42 -6.68 -12.53
C ASN A 8 -2.59 -7.61 -12.81
N PHE A 9 -3.72 -7.34 -12.18
CA PHE A 9 -4.90 -8.16 -12.33
C PHE A 9 -6.08 -7.31 -12.82
N PRO A 10 -6.34 -7.30 -14.14
CA PRO A 10 -7.55 -6.72 -14.71
C PRO A 10 -8.79 -7.40 -14.16
N GLY A 11 -9.86 -6.64 -13.95
CA GLY A 11 -11.12 -7.15 -13.42
C GLY A 11 -11.05 -7.56 -11.94
N ARG A 12 -10.00 -7.17 -11.21
CA ARG A 12 -9.85 -7.41 -9.77
C ARG A 12 -9.80 -6.10 -9.01
N ARG A 13 -10.19 -6.16 -7.74
CA ARG A 13 -10.09 -5.04 -6.78
C ARG A 13 -9.76 -5.59 -5.39
N LEU A 14 -8.82 -4.97 -4.70
CA LEU A 14 -8.57 -5.25 -3.29
C LEU A 14 -9.52 -4.41 -2.43
N LYS A 15 -10.40 -5.06 -1.64
CA LYS A 15 -11.33 -4.37 -0.72
C LYS A 15 -10.73 -4.24 0.68
N ASN A 16 -11.38 -3.45 1.55
CA ASN A 16 -11.03 -3.26 2.98
C ASN A 16 -9.67 -2.58 3.28
N HIS A 17 -8.80 -2.45 2.30
CA HIS A 17 -7.44 -1.91 2.46
C HIS A 17 -7.26 -0.52 1.84
N VAL A 18 -8.32 0.08 1.29
CA VAL A 18 -8.27 1.42 0.67
C VAL A 18 -8.05 2.47 1.77
N ILE A 19 -6.93 3.19 1.70
CA ILE A 19 -6.57 4.24 2.65
C ILE A 19 -6.83 5.65 2.10
N ARG A 20 -6.83 5.80 0.77
CA ARG A 20 -7.09 7.09 0.13
C ARG A 20 -7.59 6.89 -1.29
N SER A 21 -8.46 7.78 -1.74
CA SER A 21 -8.96 7.78 -3.12
C SER A 21 -8.77 9.15 -3.76
N ALA A 22 -8.54 9.17 -5.06
CA ALA A 22 -8.39 10.40 -5.84
C ALA A 22 -8.85 10.20 -7.28
N ASN A 23 -9.23 11.32 -7.93
CA ASN A 23 -9.37 11.37 -9.38
C ASN A 23 -8.02 11.69 -10.01
N VAL A 24 -7.62 10.90 -11.01
CA VAL A 24 -6.33 10.98 -11.70
C VAL A 24 -6.53 10.93 -13.22
N LYS A 25 -5.53 11.34 -14.00
CA LYS A 25 -5.68 11.39 -15.47
C LYS A 25 -5.37 10.06 -16.15
N ASN A 26 -4.50 9.24 -15.56
CA ASN A 26 -4.04 7.97 -16.09
C ASN A 26 -3.48 7.08 -14.96
N LEU A 27 -2.97 5.90 -15.32
CA LEU A 27 -2.40 4.95 -14.37
C LEU A 27 -1.10 5.47 -13.74
N ASP A 28 -0.25 6.18 -14.48
CA ASP A 28 1.01 6.71 -13.96
C ASP A 28 0.78 7.75 -12.86
N ASP A 29 -0.23 8.60 -13.03
CA ASP A 29 -0.68 9.53 -11.98
C ASP A 29 -1.18 8.78 -10.74
N CYS A 30 -1.83 7.62 -10.90
CA CYS A 30 -2.27 6.77 -9.79
C CYS A 30 -1.08 6.12 -9.06
N VAL A 31 -0.10 5.64 -9.83
CA VAL A 31 1.15 5.09 -9.29
C VAL A 31 1.92 6.17 -8.53
N LEU A 32 2.04 7.38 -9.09
CA LEU A 32 2.64 8.52 -8.41
C LEU A 32 1.89 8.90 -7.14
N PHE A 33 0.55 8.92 -7.19
CA PHE A 33 -0.28 9.14 -6.02
C PHE A 33 -0.02 8.12 -4.90
N CYS A 34 0.20 6.86 -5.26
CA CYS A 34 0.60 5.82 -4.31
C CYS A 34 2.00 6.09 -3.74
N TYR A 35 2.99 6.44 -4.57
CA TYR A 35 4.34 6.79 -4.08
C TYR A 35 4.37 7.98 -3.12
N LEU A 36 3.44 8.93 -3.26
CA LEU A 36 3.29 10.08 -2.35
C LEU A 36 2.55 9.73 -1.05
N ASN A 37 2.10 8.49 -0.89
CA ASN A 37 1.49 8.00 0.32
C ASN A 37 2.37 6.87 0.90
N ASP A 38 3.10 7.18 1.97
CA ASP A 38 4.07 6.26 2.58
C ASP A 38 3.52 4.88 2.97
N ASN A 39 2.20 4.78 3.18
CA ASN A 39 1.54 3.53 3.54
C ASN A 39 0.98 2.77 2.33
N CYS A 40 0.99 3.34 1.13
CA CYS A 40 0.42 2.71 -0.06
C CYS A 40 1.37 1.67 -0.66
N VAL A 41 0.88 0.44 -0.85
CA VAL A 41 1.64 -0.71 -1.41
C VAL A 41 0.90 -1.43 -2.54
N SER A 42 -0.35 -1.05 -2.83
CA SER A 42 -1.07 -1.46 -4.03
C SER A 42 -2.11 -0.41 -4.38
N LEU A 43 -2.69 -0.52 -5.58
CA LEU A 43 -3.75 0.37 -6.00
C LEU A 43 -4.88 -0.38 -6.71
N ASN A 44 -6.09 0.13 -6.55
CA ASN A 44 -7.19 -0.17 -7.47
C ASN A 44 -7.37 1.02 -8.41
N PHE A 45 -7.66 0.74 -9.66
CA PHE A 45 -7.80 1.75 -10.70
C PHE A 45 -9.03 1.44 -11.54
N LYS A 46 -9.88 2.43 -11.80
CA LYS A 46 -11.03 2.27 -12.71
C LYS A 46 -11.33 3.56 -13.44
N LYS A 47 -12.02 3.47 -14.57
CA LYS A 47 -12.52 4.66 -15.29
C LYS A 47 -13.60 5.36 -14.44
N ASN A 48 -13.57 6.69 -14.39
CA ASN A 48 -14.59 7.45 -13.67
C ASN A 48 -15.83 7.64 -14.57
N ALA A 49 -16.93 6.96 -14.25
CA ALA A 49 -18.19 7.08 -14.98
C ALA A 49 -18.94 8.40 -14.70
N GLU A 50 -18.74 9.02 -13.54
CA GLU A 50 -19.47 10.22 -13.09
C GLU A 50 -19.00 11.49 -13.82
N LEU A 51 -17.75 11.52 -14.29
CA LEU A 51 -17.19 12.61 -15.09
C LEU A 51 -17.37 12.39 -16.61
N GLY A 52 -18.41 11.66 -17.03
CA GLY A 52 -18.62 11.32 -18.44
C GLY A 52 -17.50 10.45 -19.04
N GLY A 53 -16.77 9.71 -18.20
CA GLY A 53 -15.61 8.92 -18.62
C GLY A 53 -14.30 9.71 -18.71
N ILE A 54 -14.27 10.98 -18.30
CA ILE A 54 -13.08 11.82 -18.27
C ILE A 54 -12.34 11.59 -16.95
N GLY A 55 -11.19 10.92 -17.02
CA GLY A 55 -10.35 10.60 -15.87
C GLY A 55 -10.66 9.23 -15.23
N TYR A 56 -9.93 8.94 -14.17
CA TYR A 56 -9.92 7.64 -13.51
C TYR A 56 -10.00 7.81 -11.99
N ILE A 57 -10.64 6.86 -11.33
CA ILE A 57 -10.61 6.73 -9.88
C ILE A 57 -9.42 5.85 -9.52
N CYS A 58 -8.53 6.40 -8.71
CA CYS A 58 -7.40 5.73 -8.09
C CYS A 58 -7.72 5.49 -6.61
N GLU A 59 -7.55 4.26 -6.13
CA GLU A 59 -7.65 3.89 -4.72
C GLU A 59 -6.28 3.36 -4.27
N ALA A 60 -5.61 4.10 -3.39
CA ALA A 60 -4.38 3.68 -2.74
C ALA A 60 -4.70 2.70 -1.60
N ASN A 61 -4.00 1.56 -1.54
CA ASN A 61 -4.21 0.52 -0.55
C ASN A 61 -2.98 0.33 0.35
N ASN A 62 -3.19 0.07 1.63
CA ASN A 62 -2.13 -0.26 2.59
C ASN A 62 -1.74 -1.74 2.64
N ALA A 63 -2.30 -2.56 1.76
CA ALA A 63 -2.03 -3.99 1.71
C ALA A 63 -1.93 -4.49 0.28
N THR A 64 -1.48 -5.74 0.12
CA THR A 64 -1.32 -6.40 -1.17
C THR A 64 -2.02 -7.75 -1.19
N HIS A 65 -2.36 -8.24 -2.40
CA HIS A 65 -2.89 -9.59 -2.60
C HIS A 65 -1.97 -10.73 -2.11
N LEU A 66 -0.66 -10.48 -1.93
CA LEU A 66 0.27 -11.50 -1.43
C LEU A 66 -0.01 -11.84 0.03
N ASP A 67 -0.47 -10.84 0.78
CA ASP A 67 -0.81 -10.98 2.19
C ASP A 67 -2.32 -11.18 2.39
N TYR A 68 -3.15 -10.58 1.53
CA TYR A 68 -4.61 -10.54 1.67
C TYR A 68 -5.31 -10.97 0.38
N ASP A 69 -5.04 -12.21 -0.05
CA ASP A 69 -5.63 -12.83 -1.23
C ASP A 69 -7.17 -12.91 -1.15
N ILE A 70 -7.72 -13.22 0.03
CA ILE A 70 -9.18 -13.28 0.28
C ILE A 70 -9.91 -11.95 0.06
N ASP A 71 -9.19 -10.82 0.16
CA ASP A 71 -9.74 -9.49 -0.07
C ASP A 71 -9.60 -9.06 -1.54
N LEU A 72 -8.88 -9.82 -2.37
CA LEU A 72 -8.76 -9.57 -3.79
C LEU A 72 -9.95 -10.19 -4.54
N ILE A 73 -11.00 -9.39 -4.71
CA ILE A 73 -12.25 -9.83 -5.28
C ILE A 73 -12.34 -9.59 -6.80
N ASP A 74 -13.20 -10.37 -7.46
CA ASP A 74 -13.61 -10.10 -8.83
C ASP A 74 -14.49 -8.85 -8.90
N ASN A 75 -14.08 -7.89 -9.73
CA ASN A 75 -14.83 -6.69 -10.03
C ASN A 75 -14.42 -6.16 -11.41
N GLY A 76 -15.23 -6.48 -12.43
CA GLY A 76 -14.90 -6.27 -13.84
C GLY A 76 -14.66 -4.83 -14.30
N VAL A 77 -14.98 -3.82 -13.47
CA VAL A 77 -14.69 -2.41 -13.80
C VAL A 77 -13.37 -1.92 -13.23
N PHE A 78 -12.78 -2.65 -12.30
CA PHE A 78 -11.51 -2.29 -11.67
C PHE A 78 -10.33 -3.03 -12.30
N TYR A 79 -9.17 -2.44 -12.08
CA TYR A 79 -7.87 -2.96 -12.37
C TYR A 79 -7.04 -2.87 -11.10
N TYR A 80 -6.55 -4.01 -10.60
CA TYR A 80 -5.69 -4.06 -9.44
C TYR A 80 -4.22 -4.07 -9.87
N HIS A 81 -3.39 -3.30 -9.17
CA HIS A 81 -1.94 -3.26 -9.38
C HIS A 81 -1.21 -3.34 -8.04
N GLY A 82 -0.52 -4.45 -7.80
CA GLY A 82 0.20 -4.72 -6.55
C GLY A 82 1.72 -4.54 -6.65
N SER A 83 2.37 -4.48 -5.49
CA SER A 83 3.82 -4.62 -5.35
C SER A 83 4.16 -5.73 -4.35
N LYS A 84 5.46 -6.07 -4.27
CA LYS A 84 6.00 -6.75 -3.08
C LYS A 84 6.17 -5.70 -1.98
N SER A 85 5.75 -6.03 -0.76
CA SER A 85 5.88 -5.17 0.42
C SER A 85 6.62 -5.93 1.52
N ALA A 86 7.49 -5.22 2.25
CA ALA A 86 8.09 -5.73 3.49
C ALA A 86 7.18 -5.47 4.71
N CYS A 87 6.11 -4.68 4.54
CA CYS A 87 5.15 -4.30 5.57
C CYS A 87 3.85 -5.11 5.51
N GLY A 88 3.91 -6.32 4.94
CA GLY A 88 2.79 -7.26 4.89
C GLY A 88 2.46 -7.89 6.24
N LYS A 89 1.86 -9.08 6.22
CA LYS A 89 1.47 -9.82 7.45
C LYS A 89 2.65 -10.09 8.39
N ASN A 90 3.85 -10.29 7.83
CA ASN A 90 5.08 -10.55 8.56
C ASN A 90 5.95 -9.29 8.62
N SER A 91 5.37 -8.15 9.01
CA SER A 91 6.11 -6.90 9.15
C SER A 91 7.28 -7.08 10.13
N PRO A 92 8.47 -6.54 9.82
CA PRO A 92 9.63 -6.59 10.71
C PRO A 92 9.50 -5.68 11.93
N CYS A 93 8.59 -4.71 11.88
CA CYS A 93 8.41 -3.72 12.95
C CYS A 93 7.74 -4.34 14.18
N GLN A 94 8.32 -4.12 15.35
CA GLN A 94 7.85 -4.62 16.64
C GLN A 94 7.06 -3.55 17.41
N ASN A 95 6.49 -3.94 18.55
CA ASN A 95 5.85 -3.03 19.51
C ASN A 95 4.78 -2.10 18.90
N ASN A 96 3.98 -2.64 17.97
CA ASN A 96 2.92 -1.92 17.24
C ASN A 96 3.41 -0.70 16.44
N ALA A 97 4.69 -0.68 16.07
CA ALA A 97 5.24 0.36 15.21
C ALA A 97 4.61 0.32 13.80
N ALA A 98 4.39 1.50 13.21
CA ALA A 98 3.89 1.58 11.85
C ALA A 98 5.01 1.22 10.86
N CYS A 99 4.71 0.34 9.90
CA CYS A 99 5.65 -0.08 8.88
C CYS A 99 5.37 0.63 7.56
N GLN A 100 6.40 1.24 6.97
CA GLN A 100 6.30 1.91 5.67
C GLN A 100 7.25 1.27 4.66
N SER A 101 6.71 0.82 3.52
CA SER A 101 7.47 0.12 2.49
C SER A 101 8.14 1.07 1.50
N GLY A 102 9.25 0.63 0.92
CA GLY A 102 9.97 1.37 -0.12
C GLY A 102 11.00 2.38 0.38
N PHE A 103 11.25 2.44 1.69
CA PHE A 103 12.26 3.30 2.32
C PHE A 103 13.56 2.53 2.57
N THR A 104 14.68 3.26 2.68
CA THR A 104 16.03 2.74 2.99
C THR A 104 16.55 1.69 1.99
N SER A 105 17.78 1.21 2.17
CA SER A 105 18.34 0.10 1.39
C SER A 105 17.65 -1.25 1.65
N LYS A 106 16.87 -1.35 2.74
CA LYS A 106 16.17 -2.58 3.16
C LYS A 106 14.76 -2.67 2.58
N GLY A 107 14.26 -1.59 1.98
CA GLY A 107 12.94 -1.54 1.37
C GLY A 107 11.79 -1.32 2.36
N TYR A 108 12.08 -0.94 3.60
CA TYR A 108 11.11 -0.45 4.58
C TYR A 108 11.74 0.50 5.60
N ARG A 109 10.89 1.15 6.41
CA ARG A 109 11.24 1.79 7.68
C ARG A 109 10.12 1.53 8.71
N CYS A 110 10.49 1.47 9.98
CA CYS A 110 9.55 1.42 11.09
C CYS A 110 9.45 2.81 11.73
N LEU A 111 8.22 3.25 12.02
CA LEU A 111 7.96 4.45 12.80
C LEU A 111 7.71 4.03 14.25
N CYS A 112 8.73 4.19 15.09
CA CYS A 112 8.68 3.73 16.46
C CYS A 112 7.73 4.59 17.31
N PRO A 113 6.87 3.95 18.11
CA PRO A 113 6.08 4.67 19.11
C PRO A 113 6.98 5.25 20.20
N LEU A 114 6.45 6.20 20.96
CA LEU A 114 7.16 6.79 22.11
C LEU A 114 7.61 5.69 23.07
N GLY A 115 8.88 5.77 23.48
CA GLY A 115 9.52 4.77 24.35
C GLY A 115 10.23 3.64 23.62
N PHE A 116 10.09 3.52 22.30
CA PHE A 116 10.77 2.48 21.54
C PHE A 116 11.77 3.05 20.53
N GLU A 117 12.85 2.31 20.32
CA GLU A 117 13.89 2.65 19.35
C GLU A 117 14.50 1.39 18.72
N GLY A 118 15.47 1.59 17.84
CA GLY A 118 16.04 0.53 17.02
C GLY A 118 15.47 0.56 15.61
N GLU A 119 16.00 -0.32 14.76
CA GLU A 119 15.59 -0.37 13.36
C GLU A 119 14.18 -0.90 13.20
N ASN A 120 13.82 -1.86 14.05
CA ASN A 120 12.54 -2.53 14.07
C ASN A 120 11.73 -2.14 15.31
N CYS A 121 12.14 -1.07 16.01
CA CYS A 121 11.52 -0.64 17.26
C CYS A 121 11.54 -1.72 18.35
N GLU A 122 12.58 -2.55 18.36
CA GLU A 122 12.74 -3.70 19.25
C GLU A 122 13.27 -3.35 20.65
N LYS A 123 13.82 -2.14 20.82
CA LYS A 123 14.39 -1.70 22.09
C LYS A 123 13.40 -0.81 22.83
N ASP A 124 13.21 -1.07 24.12
CA ASP A 124 12.37 -0.29 25.00
C ASP A 124 13.23 0.60 25.91
N PHE A 125 13.01 1.90 25.86
CA PHE A 125 13.72 2.92 26.63
C PHE A 125 13.22 3.01 28.08
N TYR A 126 11.97 2.60 28.36
CA TYR A 126 11.38 2.69 29.69
C TYR A 126 11.76 1.52 30.61
N THR A 127 12.21 0.40 30.05
CA THR A 127 12.67 -0.77 30.84
C THR A 127 14.17 -0.77 31.13
N ALA A 128 14.91 0.21 30.60
CA ALA A 128 16.35 0.38 30.83
C ALA A 128 16.70 1.24 32.07
N VAL A 129 15.70 1.57 32.90
CA VAL A 129 15.85 2.33 34.17
C VAL A 129 15.37 1.50 35.35
#